data_AF-A0A3B9P962-F1
#
_entry.id   AF-A0A3B9P962-F1
#
_cell.length_a   1.000
_cell.length_b   1.000
_cell.length_c   1.000
_cell.angle_alpha   90.00
_cell.angle_beta   90.00
_cell.angle_gamma   90.00
#
_symmetry.space_group_name_H-M   'P 1'
#
loop_
_entity.id
_entity.type
_entity.pdbx_description
1 polymer ?
#
loop_
_entity_poly.entity_id
_entity_poly.type
_entity_poly.pdbx_seq_one_letter_code
_entity_poly.pdbx_strand_id
1 'polypeptide(L)'
;REAEVNKIRKILLDMGERLNYKSRGDNPILWLDDLDGKPDYSFHVLSTAIVSKLIWENNGYTRTNVLVIPGSRANLLAYKKQRDPILGEILDHNFLTVKFRLIRDLDANALLTRDLFIEQIQIDPPEYRASQLALF
;
A
#
# COMPACT_ATOMS: atom_id res chain seq x y z
N ARG A 1 -13.75 -8.47 -7.03
CA ARG A 1 -12.83 -8.20 -5.90
C ARG A 1 -11.43 -8.73 -6.18
N GLU A 2 -11.29 -10.00 -6.59
CA GLU A 2 -10.02 -10.57 -7.02
C GLU A 2 -9.40 -9.84 -8.22
N ALA A 3 -10.20 -9.53 -9.24
CA ALA A 3 -9.76 -8.72 -10.38
C ALA A 3 -9.18 -7.34 -9.98
N GLU A 4 -9.71 -6.72 -8.92
CA GLU A 4 -9.19 -5.43 -8.44
C GLU A 4 -7.86 -5.59 -7.70
N VAL A 5 -7.70 -6.65 -6.91
CA VAL A 5 -6.42 -6.99 -6.29
C VAL A 5 -5.36 -7.25 -7.35
N ASN A 6 -5.67 -8.04 -8.38
CA ASN A 6 -4.72 -8.38 -9.43
C ASN A 6 -4.30 -7.14 -10.24
N LYS A 7 -5.22 -6.19 -10.49
CA LYS A 7 -4.87 -4.90 -11.10
C LYS A 7 -3.90 -4.11 -10.23
N ILE A 8 -4.14 -4.00 -8.92
CA ILE A 8 -3.26 -3.27 -8.00
C ILE A 8 -1.89 -3.95 -7.90
N ARG A 9 -1.84 -5.28 -7.87
CA ARG A 9 -0.58 -6.03 -7.90
C ARG A 9 0.21 -5.74 -9.17
N LYS A 10 -0.45 -5.77 -10.32
CA LYS A 10 0.19 -5.44 -11.59
C LYS A 10 0.75 -4.01 -11.58
N ILE A 11 -0.03 -3.03 -11.13
CA ILE A 11 0.43 -1.65 -10.98
C ILE A 11 1.69 -1.58 -10.11
N LEU A 12 1.74 -2.29 -8.99
CA LEU A 12 2.91 -2.30 -8.10
C LEU A 12 4.13 -2.96 -8.75
N LEU A 13 3.95 -3.99 -9.58
CA LEU A 13 5.07 -4.60 -10.31
C LEU A 13 5.62 -3.62 -11.36
N ASP A 14 4.74 -3.08 -12.21
CA ASP A 14 5.07 -2.16 -13.29
C ASP A 14 5.69 -0.85 -12.74
N MET A 15 5.14 -0.32 -11.63
CA MET A 15 5.68 0.87 -10.95
C MET A 15 7.04 0.62 -10.33
N GLY A 16 7.27 -0.56 -9.73
CA GLY A 16 8.58 -0.93 -9.20
C GLY A 16 9.64 -0.90 -10.27
N GLU A 17 9.38 -1.51 -11.44
CA GLU A 17 10.28 -1.48 -12.59
C GLU A 17 10.53 -0.05 -13.10
N ARG A 18 9.48 0.77 -13.24
CA ARG A 18 9.58 2.18 -13.64
C ARG A 18 10.46 3.01 -12.69
N LEU A 19 10.42 2.67 -11.41
CA LEU A 19 11.24 3.28 -10.36
C LEU A 19 12.58 2.58 -10.17
N ASN A 20 13.02 1.71 -11.10
CA ASN A 20 14.27 0.95 -11.07
C ASN A 20 14.41 -0.01 -9.87
N TYR A 21 13.33 -0.41 -9.20
CA TYR A 21 13.37 -1.47 -8.20
C TYR A 21 13.32 -2.84 -8.88
N LYS A 22 13.97 -3.84 -8.26
CA LYS A 22 13.71 -5.24 -8.59
C LYS A 22 12.49 -5.72 -7.81
N SER A 23 11.41 -6.02 -8.52
CA SER A 23 10.18 -6.56 -7.95
C SER A 23 10.20 -8.09 -7.86
N ARG A 24 9.76 -8.69 -6.74
CA ARG A 24 9.66 -10.15 -6.56
C ARG A 24 8.43 -10.56 -5.76
N GLY A 25 7.92 -11.77 -6.01
CA GLY A 25 6.81 -12.37 -5.27
C GLY A 25 5.43 -11.87 -5.70
N ASP A 26 4.38 -12.55 -5.24
CA ASP A 26 2.98 -12.26 -5.63
C ASP A 26 2.20 -11.54 -4.52
N ASN A 27 2.42 -11.93 -3.26
CA ASN A 27 1.86 -11.30 -2.07
C ASN A 27 2.56 -11.84 -0.80
N PRO A 28 3.48 -11.09 -0.19
CA PRO A 28 3.83 -9.71 -0.54
C PRO A 28 4.56 -9.58 -1.88
N ILE A 29 4.41 -8.41 -2.50
CA ILE A 29 5.30 -7.94 -3.56
C ILE A 29 6.45 -7.22 -2.87
N LEU A 30 7.67 -7.65 -3.11
CA LEU A 30 8.89 -7.08 -2.55
C LEU A 30 9.54 -6.16 -3.59
N TRP A 31 9.85 -4.93 -3.20
CA TRP A 31 10.72 -4.05 -3.99
C TRP A 31 12.10 -4.01 -3.35
N LEU A 32 13.11 -4.41 -4.11
CA LEU A 32 14.50 -4.44 -3.67
C LEU A 32 15.31 -3.39 -4.44
N ASP A 33 16.13 -2.64 -3.70
CA ASP A 33 17.21 -1.89 -4.30
C ASP A 33 18.44 -2.79 -4.45
N ASP A 34 19.22 -2.56 -5.50
CA ASP A 34 20.26 -3.49 -5.95
C ASP A 34 21.46 -3.62 -5.01
N LEU A 35 21.55 -2.76 -4.01
CA LEU A 35 22.76 -2.58 -3.19
C LEU A 35 22.76 -3.38 -1.89
N ASP A 36 21.60 -3.62 -1.26
CA ASP A 36 21.56 -4.05 0.15
C ASP A 36 20.89 -5.41 0.41
N GLY A 37 20.36 -6.08 -0.62
CA GLY A 37 19.72 -7.40 -0.52
C GLY A 37 18.44 -7.46 0.35
N LYS A 38 18.19 -6.44 1.18
CA LYS A 38 17.00 -6.23 1.99
C LYS A 38 15.96 -5.47 1.15
N PRO A 39 14.70 -5.95 1.06
CA PRO A 39 13.64 -5.19 0.42
C PRO A 39 13.38 -3.85 1.12
N ASP A 40 13.28 -2.78 0.34
CA ASP A 40 12.86 -1.46 0.83
C ASP A 40 11.36 -1.48 1.17
N TYR A 41 10.57 -2.14 0.33
CA TYR A 41 9.12 -2.27 0.52
C TYR A 41 8.63 -3.70 0.41
N SER A 42 7.62 -4.01 1.21
CA SER A 42 6.83 -5.25 1.16
C SER A 42 5.36 -4.88 1.10
N PHE A 43 4.75 -5.01 -0.08
CA PHE A 43 3.36 -4.66 -0.31
C PHE A 43 2.45 -5.87 -0.09
N HIS A 44 1.60 -5.78 0.91
CA HIS A 44 0.60 -6.78 1.24
C HIS A 44 -0.77 -6.34 0.70
N VAL A 45 -1.15 -6.84 -0.47
CA VAL A 45 -2.38 -6.45 -1.16
C VAL A 45 -3.54 -7.35 -0.74
N LEU A 46 -4.50 -6.78 -0.02
CA LEU A 46 -5.64 -7.52 0.53
C LEU A 46 -6.96 -7.19 -0.17
N SER A 47 -7.80 -8.21 -0.38
CA SER A 47 -9.20 -8.04 -0.79
C SER A 47 -10.16 -7.87 0.40
N THR A 48 -9.71 -8.19 1.62
CA THR A 48 -10.50 -8.20 2.85
C THR A 48 -9.77 -7.44 3.97
N ALA A 49 -10.45 -7.15 5.08
CA ALA A 49 -9.83 -6.59 6.28
C ALA A 49 -9.30 -7.69 7.23
N ILE A 50 -8.94 -8.87 6.71
CA ILE A 50 -8.39 -9.97 7.51
C ILE A 50 -6.86 -9.82 7.51
N VAL A 51 -6.33 -9.24 8.60
CA VAL A 51 -4.91 -8.90 8.76
C VAL A 51 -4.15 -9.81 9.73
N SER A 52 -4.83 -10.74 10.39
CA SER A 52 -4.23 -11.62 11.40
C SER A 52 -3.03 -12.39 10.86
N LYS A 53 -3.14 -12.95 9.65
CA LYS A 53 -2.05 -13.72 9.02
C LYS A 53 -0.78 -12.89 8.77
N LEU A 54 -0.93 -11.60 8.46
CA LEU A 54 0.19 -10.69 8.19
C LEU A 54 1.03 -10.37 9.42
N ILE A 55 0.38 -10.32 10.58
CA ILE A 55 1.02 -9.99 11.85
C ILE A 55 1.97 -11.12 12.27
N TRP A 56 1.58 -12.37 12.02
CA TRP A 56 2.39 -13.55 12.36
C TRP A 56 3.55 -13.78 11.38
N GLU A 57 3.45 -13.29 10.14
CA GLU A 57 4.44 -13.51 9.08
C GLU A 57 5.44 -12.33 8.94
N ASN A 58 5.25 -11.24 9.69
CA ASN A 58 6.14 -10.08 9.64
C ASN A 58 7.48 -10.40 10.34
N ASN A 59 8.46 -10.89 9.58
CA ASN A 59 9.75 -11.33 10.09
C ASN A 59 10.84 -10.23 10.14
N GLY A 60 10.49 -8.93 10.02
CA GLY A 60 11.46 -7.82 10.13
C GLY A 60 12.48 -7.69 8.99
N TYR A 61 12.34 -8.51 7.94
CA TYR A 61 13.24 -8.57 6.79
C TYR A 61 13.05 -7.45 5.75
N THR A 62 12.10 -6.54 5.95
CA THR A 62 11.83 -5.41 5.04
C THR A 62 12.01 -4.08 5.78
N ARG A 63 12.39 -3.00 5.10
CA ARG A 63 12.45 -1.65 5.71
C ARG A 63 11.06 -1.07 5.97
N THR A 64 10.13 -1.21 5.03
CA THR A 64 8.75 -0.72 5.16
C THR A 64 7.74 -1.76 4.69
N ASN A 65 6.86 -2.21 5.60
CA ASN A 65 5.71 -3.02 5.20
C ASN A 65 4.54 -2.10 4.86
N VAL A 66 3.91 -2.34 3.71
CA VAL A 66 2.80 -1.54 3.22
C VAL A 66 1.56 -2.42 3.12
N LEU A 67 0.53 -2.09 3.90
CA LEU A 67 -0.76 -2.75 3.85
C LEU A 67 -1.65 -2.06 2.82
N VAL A 68 -1.88 -2.70 1.67
CA VAL A 68 -2.62 -2.12 0.55
C VAL A 68 -4.05 -2.67 0.53
N ILE A 69 -5.04 -1.81 0.76
CA ILE A 69 -6.45 -2.20 0.95
C ILE A 69 -7.44 -1.42 0.06
N PRO A 70 -8.59 -2.00 -0.32
CA PRO A 70 -9.66 -1.25 -0.96
C PRO A 70 -10.29 -0.27 0.03
N GLY A 71 -10.68 0.92 -0.45
CA GLY A 71 -11.28 1.97 0.39
C GLY A 71 -12.49 1.49 1.20
N SER A 72 -13.34 0.63 0.63
CA SER A 72 -14.49 0.03 1.32
C SER A 72 -14.14 -0.83 2.54
N ARG A 73 -12.86 -1.15 2.76
CA ARG A 73 -12.36 -1.93 3.90
C ARG A 73 -11.55 -1.09 4.89
N ALA A 74 -11.23 0.15 4.57
CA ALA A 74 -10.52 1.05 5.48
C ALA A 74 -11.29 1.27 6.78
N ASN A 75 -12.60 1.56 6.71
CA ASN A 75 -13.43 1.75 7.92
C ASN A 75 -13.51 0.48 8.77
N LEU A 76 -13.54 -0.70 8.15
CA LEU A 76 -13.56 -1.95 8.89
C LEU A 76 -12.21 -2.22 9.57
N LEU A 77 -11.09 -1.88 8.93
CA LEU A 77 -9.77 -1.96 9.54
C LEU A 77 -9.67 -0.98 10.73
N ALA A 78 -10.13 0.26 10.56
CA ALA A 78 -10.18 1.26 11.64
C ALA A 78 -11.03 0.79 12.82
N TYR A 79 -12.22 0.23 12.55
CA TYR A 79 -13.08 -0.36 13.59
C TYR A 79 -12.37 -1.51 14.34
N LYS A 80 -11.66 -2.39 13.62
CA LYS A 80 -10.90 -3.48 14.24
C LYS A 80 -9.78 -2.97 15.14
N LYS A 81 -9.05 -1.93 14.73
CA LYS A 81 -8.02 -1.29 15.56
C LYS A 81 -8.61 -0.65 16.83
N GLN A 82 -9.78 -0.01 16.72
CA GLN A 82 -10.46 0.57 17.87
C GLN A 82 -10.90 -0.49 18.89
N ARG A 83 -11.38 -1.63 18.38
CA ARG A 83 -11.89 -2.73 19.21
C ARG A 83 -10.78 -3.58 19.82
N ASP A 84 -9.64 -3.68 19.16
CA ASP A 84 -8.47 -4.45 19.60
C ASP A 84 -7.23 -3.52 19.60
N PRO A 85 -6.91 -2.89 20.75
CA PRO A 85 -5.79 -1.95 20.85
C PRO A 85 -4.44 -2.57 20.53
N ILE A 86 -4.22 -3.86 20.85
CA ILE A 86 -2.98 -4.57 20.55
C ILE A 86 -2.80 -4.70 19.04
N LEU A 87 -3.88 -5.10 18.34
CA LEU A 87 -3.89 -5.09 16.88
C LEU A 87 -3.64 -3.68 16.32
N GLY A 88 -4.23 -2.66 16.93
CA GLY A 88 -4.01 -1.26 16.61
C GLY A 88 -2.54 -0.88 16.65
N GLU A 89 -1.88 -1.13 17.78
CA GLU A 89 -0.47 -0.84 17.99
C GLU A 89 0.42 -1.60 17.01
N ILE A 90 0.18 -2.90 16.82
CA ILE A 90 0.98 -3.70 15.88
C ILE A 90 0.88 -3.10 14.46
N LEU A 91 -0.31 -2.76 14.00
CA LEU A 91 -0.47 -2.19 12.67
C LEU A 91 0.19 -0.82 12.55
N ASP A 92 0.03 0.05 13.54
CA ASP A 92 0.56 1.42 13.49
C ASP A 92 2.08 1.49 13.57
N HIS A 93 2.73 0.57 14.29
CA HIS A 93 4.18 0.54 14.40
C HIS A 93 4.87 -0.21 13.25
N ASN A 94 4.18 -1.16 12.61
CA ASN A 94 4.82 -2.06 11.66
C ASN A 94 4.38 -1.87 10.20
N PHE A 95 3.25 -1.19 9.95
CA PHE A 95 2.66 -1.10 8.62
C PHE A 95 2.25 0.33 8.24
N LEU A 96 2.65 0.74 7.05
CA LEU A 96 2.02 1.85 6.36
C LEU A 96 0.74 1.39 5.69
N THR A 97 -0.43 1.89 6.09
CA THR A 97 -1.71 1.51 5.47
C THR A 97 -2.03 2.42 4.29
N VAL A 98 -2.18 1.83 3.11
CA VAL A 98 -2.42 2.55 1.85
C VAL A 98 -3.70 2.05 1.19
N LYS A 99 -4.52 2.98 0.69
CA LYS A 99 -5.72 2.64 -0.08
C LYS A 99 -5.37 2.38 -1.54
N PHE A 100 -6.13 1.52 -2.21
CA PHE A 100 -6.00 1.24 -3.65
C PHE A 100 -6.03 2.51 -4.53
N ARG A 101 -6.74 3.55 -4.08
CA ARG A 101 -6.80 4.82 -4.80
C ARG A 101 -5.43 5.50 -4.88
N LEU A 102 -4.69 5.56 -3.77
CA LEU A 102 -3.36 6.17 -3.75
C LEU A 102 -2.41 5.45 -4.72
N ILE A 103 -2.45 4.11 -4.76
CA ILE A 103 -1.62 3.34 -5.70
C ILE A 103 -1.93 3.71 -7.16
N ARG A 104 -3.20 3.94 -7.49
CA ARG A 104 -3.60 4.39 -8.84
C ARG A 104 -3.20 5.84 -9.12
N ASP A 105 -3.33 6.71 -8.12
CA ASP A 105 -2.95 8.12 -8.25
C ASP A 105 -1.43 8.23 -8.48
N LEU A 106 -0.62 7.44 -7.77
CA LEU A 106 0.83 7.32 -7.98
C LEU A 106 1.17 6.77 -9.37
N ASP A 107 0.48 5.73 -9.81
CA ASP A 107 0.71 5.12 -11.12
C ASP A 107 0.44 6.07 -12.28
N ALA A 108 -0.64 6.86 -12.17
CA ALA A 108 -1.03 7.86 -13.15
C ALA A 108 -0.05 9.04 -13.26
N ASN A 109 0.81 9.26 -12.26
CA ASN A 109 1.84 10.28 -12.31
C ASN A 109 3.04 9.81 -13.15
N ALA A 110 3.09 10.25 -14.41
CA ALA A 110 4.18 9.94 -15.34
C ALA A 110 5.56 10.50 -14.92
N LEU A 111 5.59 11.50 -14.02
CA LEU A 111 6.81 12.10 -13.49
C LEU A 111 7.21 11.54 -12.13
N LEU A 112 6.58 10.43 -11.69
CA LEU A 112 6.89 9.81 -10.40
C LEU A 112 8.35 9.35 -10.35
N THR A 113 9.12 9.95 -9.46
CA THR A 113 10.47 9.54 -9.09
C THR A 113 10.44 8.74 -7.78
N ARG A 114 11.56 8.09 -7.41
CA ARG A 114 11.67 7.40 -6.11
C ARG A 114 11.43 8.36 -4.94
N ASP A 115 12.02 9.55 -4.99
CA ASP A 115 11.86 10.56 -3.93
C ASP A 115 10.39 10.99 -3.80
N LEU A 116 9.73 11.28 -4.92
CA LEU A 116 8.29 11.62 -4.92
C LEU A 116 7.43 10.46 -4.43
N PHE A 117 7.77 9.22 -4.76
CA PHE A 117 7.08 8.05 -4.25
C PHE A 117 7.18 7.95 -2.72
N ILE A 118 8.39 8.14 -2.16
CA ILE A 118 8.63 8.09 -0.71
C ILE A 118 7.79 9.14 0.02
N GLU A 119 7.71 10.35 -0.53
CA GLU A 119 6.91 11.43 0.04
C GLU A 119 5.40 11.14 -0.07
N GLN A 120 4.94 10.71 -1.24
CA GLN A 120 3.51 10.61 -1.54
C GLN A 120 2.85 9.33 -1.01
N ILE A 121 3.58 8.22 -0.88
CA ILE A 121 3.02 6.94 -0.40
C ILE A 121 2.52 7.03 1.05
N GLN A 122 3.03 7.99 1.82
CA GLN A 122 2.66 8.23 3.22
C GLN A 122 1.39 9.10 3.37
N ILE A 123 0.96 9.76 2.30
CA ILE A 123 -0.13 10.73 2.33
C ILE A 123 -1.42 10.05 1.91
N ASP A 124 -2.42 9.98 2.80
CA ASP A 124 -3.77 9.54 2.38
C ASP A 124 -4.37 10.63 1.47
N PRO A 125 -4.66 10.33 0.20
CA PRO A 125 -5.07 11.36 -0.72
C PRO A 125 -6.48 11.84 -0.33
N PRO A 126 -6.74 13.16 -0.30
CA PRO A 126 -8.01 13.72 0.17
C PRO A 126 -9.15 13.15 -0.68
N GLU A 127 -10.18 12.57 -0.04
CA GLU A 127 -11.34 12.04 -0.77
C GLU A 127 -11.80 13.08 -1.79
N TYR A 128 -11.72 12.75 -3.08
CA TYR A 128 -12.34 13.56 -4.11
C TYR A 128 -13.84 13.54 -3.82
N ARG A 129 -14.33 14.55 -3.08
CA ARG A 129 -15.69 15.01 -3.29
C ARG A 129 -15.69 15.48 -4.72
N ALA A 130 -16.46 14.84 -5.59
CA ALA A 130 -16.75 15.41 -6.90
C ALA A 130 -17.14 16.86 -6.64
N SER A 131 -16.23 17.78 -6.99
CA SER A 131 -16.47 19.20 -6.89
C SER A 131 -17.76 19.40 -7.67
N GLN A 132 -18.82 19.84 -7.00
CA GLN A 132 -19.99 20.32 -7.71
C GLN A 132 -19.46 21.28 -8.77
N LEU A 133 -19.77 20.98 -10.03
CA LEU A 133 -19.49 21.88 -11.15
C LEU A 133 -20.09 23.23 -10.75
N ALA A 134 -19.25 24.20 -10.45
CA ALA A 134 -19.70 25.58 -10.37
C ALA A 134 -20.04 25.99 -11.81
N LEU A 135 -21.33 26.05 -12.11
CA LEU A 135 -21.85 26.79 -13.23
C LEU A 135 -21.63 28.28 -12.90
N PHE A 136 -20.67 28.90 -13.58
CA PHE A 136 -20.64 30.34 -13.78
C PHE A 136 -20.91 30.63 -15.25
#